data_AF-A0A3D1RGE5-F1
#
_entry.id   AF-A0A3D1RGE5-F1
#
_cell.length_a   1.000
_cell.length_b   1.000
_cell.length_c   1.000
_cell.angle_alpha   90.00
_cell.angle_beta   90.00
_cell.angle_gamma   90.00
#
_symmetry.space_group_name_H-M   'P 1'
#
loop_
_entity.id
_entity.type
_entity.pdbx_description
1 polymer ?
#
loop_
_entity_poly.entity_id
_entity_poly.type
_entity_poly.pdbx_seq_one_letter_code
_entity_poly.pdbx_strand_id
1 'polypeptide(L)' 'MQPLEPDYYTDENGNLVFTEHFLRRRGFCCGNGCRHCPYNYQNVDPERRAYFLQLKKSDEKKSASSDNPSGKAS' A
#
# COMPACT_ATOMS: atom_id res chain seq x y z
N MET A 1 16.85 5.48 20.32
CA MET A 1 15.38 5.30 20.33
C MET A 1 14.92 5.36 18.88
N GLN A 2 14.38 4.28 18.31
CA GLN A 2 13.82 4.33 16.95
C GLN A 2 12.49 5.10 17.00
N PRO A 3 12.17 5.94 16.00
CA PRO A 3 10.85 6.55 15.89
C PRO A 3 9.79 5.46 15.87
N LEU A 4 8.73 5.61 16.65
CA LEU A 4 7.60 4.71 16.62
C LEU A 4 6.82 5.01 15.31
N GLU A 5 7.05 4.20 14.28
CA GLU A 5 6.21 4.21 13.09
C GLU A 5 4.73 4.01 13.53
N PRO A 6 3.79 4.84 13.06
CA PRO A 6 2.40 4.73 13.50
C PRO A 6 1.77 3.43 13.00
N ASP A 7 1.00 2.75 13.86
CA ASP A 7 0.30 1.52 13.49
C ASP A 7 -0.92 1.77 12.60
N TYR A 8 -1.48 2.99 12.66
CA TYR A 8 -2.63 3.42 11.87
C TYR A 8 -2.61 4.93 11.66
N TYR A 9 -3.38 5.40 10.67
CA TYR A 9 -3.71 6.80 10.46
C TYR A 9 -5.18 6.95 10.08
N THR A 10 -5.72 8.15 10.22
CA THR A 10 -7.07 8.48 9.74
C THR A 10 -6.94 9.15 8.38
N ASP A 11 -7.65 8.64 7.38
CA ASP A 11 -7.70 9.27 6.05
C ASP A 11 -8.58 10.54 6.05
N GLU A 12 -8.60 11.26 4.93
CA GLU A 12 -9.39 12.49 4.75
C GLU A 12 -10.90 12.25 4.87
N ASN A 13 -11.34 10.99 4.73
CA ASN A 13 -12.74 10.58 4.84
C ASN A 13 -13.09 10.12 6.26
N GLY A 14 -12.15 10.18 7.22
CA GLY A 14 -12.37 9.71 8.59
C GLY A 14 -12.22 8.20 8.78
N ASN A 15 -11.73 7.46 7.78
CA ASN A 15 -11.52 6.03 7.90
C ASN A 15 -10.20 5.71 8.60
N LEU A 16 -10.23 4.70 9.48
CA LEU A 16 -9.03 4.19 10.13
C LEU A 16 -8.27 3.23 9.20
N VAL A 17 -7.06 3.61 8.80
CA VAL A 17 -6.20 2.86 7.89
C VAL A 17 -4.98 2.32 8.62
N PHE A 18 -4.85 1.00 8.68
CA PHE A 18 -3.67 0.34 9.26
C PHE A 18 -2.46 0.44 8.33
N THR A 19 -1.30 0.75 8.89
CA THR A 19 -0.04 0.84 8.16
C THR A 19 0.57 -0.53 7.90
N GLU A 20 1.52 -0.59 6.97
CA GLU A 20 2.29 -1.81 6.74
C GLU A 20 3.04 -2.25 8.01
N HIS A 21 3.52 -1.30 8.83
CA HIS A 21 4.22 -1.56 10.08
C HIS A 21 3.37 -2.41 11.04
N PHE A 22 2.12 -1.99 11.27
CA PHE A 22 1.18 -2.75 12.09
C PHE A 22 0.91 -4.14 11.53
N LEU A 23 0.71 -4.26 10.21
CA LEU A 23 0.42 -5.52 9.55
C LEU A 23 1.62 -6.49 9.58
N ARG A 24 2.85 -5.97 9.52
CA ARG A 24 4.08 -6.75 9.75
C ARG A 24 4.18 -7.20 11.20
N ARG A 25 3.95 -6.31 12.16
CA ARG A 25 3.94 -6.65 13.60
C ARG A 25 2.90 -7.69 13.95
N ARG A 26 1.72 -7.66 13.31
CA ARG A 26 0.67 -8.68 13.45
C ARG A 26 1.14 -10.08 13.00
N GLY A 27 2.08 -10.16 12.06
CA GLY A 27 2.71 -11.42 11.65
C GLY A 27 1.89 -12.31 10.70
N PHE A 28 0.66 -11.93 10.32
CA PHE A 28 -0.13 -12.71 9.37
C PHE A 28 -1.10 -11.87 8.53
N CYS A 29 -1.50 -12.43 7.39
CA CYS A 29 -2.51 -11.85 6.50
C CYS A 29 -3.93 -12.09 7.05
N CYS A 30 -4.66 -11.01 7.34
CA CYS A 30 -5.99 -11.07 7.91
C CYS A 30 -7.12 -11.41 6.92
N GLY A 31 -6.85 -11.46 5.61
CA GLY A 31 -7.86 -11.79 4.58
C GLY A 31 -8.84 -10.65 4.23
N ASN A 32 -8.64 -9.44 4.75
CA ASN A 32 -9.55 -8.31 4.54
C ASN A 32 -9.26 -7.44 3.30
N GLY A 33 -8.18 -7.69 2.55
CA GLY A 33 -7.84 -6.85 1.40
C GLY A 33 -7.30 -5.46 1.75
N CYS A 34 -6.52 -5.33 2.82
CA CYS A 34 -6.00 -4.04 3.29
C CYS A 34 -5.05 -3.36 2.28
N ARG A 35 -5.16 -2.05 2.09
CA ARG A 35 -4.35 -1.26 1.15
C ARG A 35 -2.83 -1.46 1.29
N HIS A 36 -2.35 -1.56 2.53
CA HIS A 36 -0.93 -1.70 2.86
C HIS A 36 -0.53 -3.15 3.16
N CYS A 37 -1.20 -4.14 2.56
CA CYS A 37 -0.92 -5.55 2.85
C CYS A 37 0.51 -5.95 2.45
N PRO A 38 1.38 -6.34 3.41
CA PRO A 38 2.74 -6.79 3.11
C PRO A 38 2.78 -8.24 2.60
N TYR A 39 1.66 -8.98 2.68
CA TYR A 39 1.58 -10.42 2.39
C TYR A 39 0.89 -10.73 1.04
N ASN A 40 0.84 -9.78 0.11
CA ASN A 40 0.25 -9.93 -1.22
C ASN A 40 -1.14 -10.61 -1.20
N TYR A 41 -1.95 -10.24 -0.21
CA TYR A 41 -3.33 -10.69 -0.05
C TYR A 41 -3.47 -12.22 0.01
N GLN A 42 -2.47 -12.95 0.53
CA GLN A 42 -2.43 -14.42 0.50
C GLN A 42 -3.65 -15.12 1.12
N ASN A 43 -4.29 -14.49 2.11
CA ASN A 43 -5.44 -15.06 2.83
C ASN A 43 -6.78 -14.45 2.37
N VAL A 44 -6.76 -13.65 1.30
CA VAL A 44 -7.98 -13.16 0.65
C VAL A 44 -8.42 -14.21 -0.37
N ASP A 45 -9.73 -14.36 -0.53
CA ASP A 45 -10.33 -15.18 -1.59
C ASP A 45 -9.64 -14.96 -2.95
N PRO A 46 -9.33 -16.00 -3.74
CA PRO A 46 -8.54 -15.89 -4.97
C PRO A 46 -9.12 -14.90 -5.99
N GLU A 47 -10.44 -14.80 -6.12
CA GLU A 47 -11.09 -13.88 -7.05
C GLU A 47 -10.87 -12.43 -6.60
N ARG A 48 -11.11 -12.14 -5.31
CA ARG A 48 -10.85 -10.82 -4.72
C ARG A 48 -9.36 -10.48 -4.65
N ARG A 49 -8.49 -11.47 -4.45
CA ARG A 49 -7.03 -11.31 -4.44
C ARG A 49 -6.52 -10.81 -5.77
N ALA A 50 -7.02 -11.36 -6.89
CA ALA A 50 -6.66 -10.91 -8.22
C ALA A 50 -7.01 -9.42 -8.42
N TYR A 51 -8.20 -9.01 -7.97
CA TYR A 51 -8.64 -7.61 -8.00
C TYR A 51 -7.68 -6.68 -7.21
N PHE A 52 -7.34 -7.00 -5.96
CA PHE A 52 -6.44 -6.16 -5.16
C PHE A 52 -5.01 -6.08 -5.73
N LEU A 53 -4.51 -7.17 -6.31
CA LEU A 53 -3.20 -7.17 -6.98
C LEU A 53 -3.20 -6.30 -8.24
N GLN A 54 -4.32 -6.24 -8.97
CA GLN A 54 -4.46 -5.37 -10.14
C GLN A 54 -4.48 -3.89 -9.73
N LEU A 55 -5.21 -3.53 -8.68
CA LEU A 55 -5.24 -2.16 -8.14
C LEU A 55 -3.83 -1.67 -7.73
N LYS A 56 -3.07 -2.51 -7.02
CA LYS A 56 -1.70 -2.19 -6.60
C LYS A 56 -0.79 -1.87 -7.80
N LYS A 57 -0.96 -2.57 -8.93
CA LYS A 57 -0.20 -2.32 -10.16
C LYS A 57 -0.58 -1.01 -10.85
N SER A 58 -1.85 -0.61 -10.79
CA SER A 58 -2.27 0.68 -11.37
C SER A 58 -1.73 1.87 -10.61
N ASP A 59 -1.63 1.77 -9.27
CA ASP A 59 -1.04 2.83 -8.45
C ASP A 59 0.45 3.02 -8.77
N GLU A 60 1.19 1.93 -8.95
CA GLU A 60 2.63 1.94 -9.28
C GLU A 60 2.92 2.54 -10.67
N LYS A 61 2.05 2.27 -11.67
CA LYS A 61 2.19 2.87 -13.01
C LYS A 61 1.95 4.39 -13.01
N LYS A 62 1.21 4.92 -12.04
CA LYS A 62 0.93 6.36 -11.94
C LYS A 62 2.09 7.14 -11.33
N SER A 63 2.90 6.51 -10.47
CA SER A 63 4.09 7.13 -9.87
C SER A 63 5.35 7.09 -10.76
N ALA A 64 5.37 6.27 -11.81
CA ALA A 64 6.49 6.16 -12.76
C ALA A 64 6.41 7.13 -13.97
N SER A 65 5.45 8.06 -14.00
CA SER A 65 5.25 9.01 -15.10
C SER A 65 5.53 10.47 -14.67
N SER A 66 6.55 10.69 -13.85
CA SER A 66 7.08 12.03 -13.54
C SER A 66 8.61 12.07 -13.62
N ASP A 67 9.19 11.42 -14.63
CA ASP A 67 10.54 11.74 -15.09
C ASP A 67 10.41 12.84 -16.15
N ASN A 68 10.47 14.09 -15.69
CA ASN A 68 10.59 15.27 -16.53
C ASN A 68 12.10 15.53 -16.70
N PRO A 69 12.74 15.25 -17.85
CA PRO A 69 14.11 15.66 -18.06
C PRO A 69 14.13 17.18 -18.25
N SER A 70 14.35 17.91 -17.16
CA SER A 70 14.72 19.33 -17.22
C SER A 70 16.14 19.48 -17.77
N GLY A 71 16.25 20.23 -18.89
CA GLY A 71 17.50 20.87 -19.34
C GLY A 71 18.19 20.17 -20.53
N LYS A 72 18.91 20.84 -21.43
CA LYS A 72 19.38 22.23 -21.53
C LYS A 72 20.14 22.35 -22.87
N ALA A 73 19.98 23.43 -23.64
CA ALA A 73 20.96 23.99 -24.60
C ALA A 73 20.33 25.30 -25.15
N SER A 74 20.77 26.47 -24.68
CA SER A 74 21.93 27.25 -25.21
C SER A 74 21.65 27.82 -26.59
#